data_AF-A0A0D8XEL3-F1
#
_entry.id   AF-A0A0D8XEL3-F1
#
_cell.length_a   1.000
_cell.length_b   1.000
_cell.length_c   1.000
_cell.angle_alpha   90.00
_cell.angle_beta   90.00
_cell.angle_gamma   90.00
#
_symmetry.space_group_name_H-M   'P 1'
#
loop_
_entity.id
_entity.type
_entity.pdbx_description
1 polymer ?
#
loop_
_entity_poly.entity_id
_entity_poly.type
_entity_poly.pdbx_seq_one_letter_code
_entity_poly.pdbx_strand_id
1 'polypeptide(L)'
;MYTQSAIKIFDKVQATIRKLKQRRFSPSGSIQWVKLGGSYKIKAWYSGNYPAEYSNLNTIYVCDVCFSYFSHGPSQLRHMTKCPYWFAPPGDEVYRDKMNGISVFEVFGEVDPMYCSNLCRLSMLWLENKVVYIDVEPFVFYVLTSFSNGCFRPLGYFSKQKDFLTNNLCCFCVFPCYQSRGYGTFMIDFSYMLSRLAGVPSGPERPFSAHGSYVYRKYWCDKLIHLIYTKVLKTGWDNLHLRIEDLVKETGIQEVEVIEAITDLCSYEWASNKKTLTVHITSEAIMEIGKYIHQKNNESF
;
A
#
# COMPACT_ATOMS: atom_id res chain seq x y z
N MET A 1 -24.25 -14.82 1.63
CA MET A 1 -25.13 -14.17 0.64
C MET A 1 -25.54 -12.82 1.21
N TYR A 2 -24.98 -11.71 0.73
CA TYR A 2 -25.23 -10.39 1.32
C TYR A 2 -26.70 -9.98 1.10
N THR A 3 -27.36 -9.50 2.16
CA THR A 3 -28.76 -9.04 2.11
C THR A 3 -28.93 -7.91 1.10
N GLN A 4 -30.07 -7.85 0.41
CA GLN A 4 -30.39 -6.82 -0.60
C GLN A 4 -30.29 -5.38 -0.05
N SER A 5 -30.46 -5.21 1.26
CA SER A 5 -30.22 -3.98 2.01
C SER A 5 -28.74 -3.58 2.05
N ALA A 6 -27.82 -4.53 2.29
CA ALA A 6 -26.37 -4.29 2.30
C ALA A 6 -25.84 -3.87 0.92
N ILE A 7 -26.36 -4.47 -0.15
CA ILE A 7 -26.01 -4.10 -1.54
C ILE A 7 -26.48 -2.66 -1.83
N LYS A 8 -27.70 -2.30 -1.45
CA LYS A 8 -28.22 -0.92 -1.62
C LYS A 8 -27.43 0.11 -0.81
N ILE A 9 -26.95 -0.25 0.38
CA ILE A 9 -26.09 0.61 1.19
C ILE A 9 -24.74 0.80 0.48
N PHE A 10 -24.13 -0.29 0.00
CA PHE A 10 -22.88 -0.24 -0.75
C PHE A 10 -23.01 0.63 -2.00
N ASP A 11 -24.08 0.47 -2.79
CA ASP A 11 -24.33 1.28 -3.98
C ASP A 11 -24.54 2.76 -3.66
N LYS A 12 -25.26 3.07 -2.56
CA LYS A 12 -25.42 4.46 -2.07
C LYS A 12 -24.09 5.06 -1.60
N VAL A 13 -23.25 4.27 -0.93
CA VAL A 13 -21.91 4.68 -0.52
C VAL A 13 -21.06 4.95 -1.77
N GLN A 14 -21.03 4.04 -2.74
CA GLN A 14 -20.30 4.21 -4.01
C GLN A 14 -20.80 5.42 -4.83
N ALA A 15 -22.11 5.66 -4.87
CA ALA A 15 -22.69 6.83 -5.53
C ALA A 15 -22.32 8.14 -4.82
N THR A 16 -22.33 8.15 -3.49
CA THR A 16 -21.86 9.29 -2.68
C THR A 16 -20.37 9.53 -2.89
N ILE A 17 -19.56 8.47 -2.92
CA ILE A 17 -18.14 8.52 -3.23
C ILE A 17 -17.90 9.13 -4.62
N ARG A 18 -18.65 8.72 -5.65
CA ARG A 18 -18.56 9.31 -7.00
C ARG A 18 -18.93 10.80 -7.02
N LYS A 19 -19.95 11.23 -6.27
CA LYS A 19 -20.31 12.66 -6.13
C LYS A 19 -19.22 13.45 -5.38
N LEU A 20 -18.59 12.86 -4.37
CA LEU A 20 -17.45 13.46 -3.67
C LEU A 20 -16.21 13.56 -4.59
N LYS A 21 -15.95 12.56 -5.45
CA LYS A 21 -14.88 12.61 -6.46
C LYS A 21 -15.06 13.76 -7.45
N GLN A 22 -16.29 14.01 -7.93
CA GLN A 22 -16.58 15.12 -8.85
C GLN A 22 -16.38 16.52 -8.22
N ARG A 23 -16.46 16.64 -6.90
CA ARG A 23 -16.18 17.89 -6.16
C ARG A 23 -14.69 18.15 -5.90
N ARG A 24 -13.79 17.19 -6.18
CA ARG A 24 -12.38 17.25 -5.76
C ARG A 24 -11.40 17.86 -6.76
N PHE A 25 -11.83 18.18 -7.98
CA PHE A 25 -11.02 19.02 -8.88
C PHE A 25 -10.98 20.43 -8.31
N SER A 26 -9.79 20.81 -7.82
CA SER A 26 -9.52 22.06 -7.10
C SER A 26 -10.09 23.27 -7.84
N PRO A 27 -11.18 23.88 -7.33
CA PRO A 27 -11.44 25.28 -7.60
C PRO A 27 -10.36 26.08 -6.85
N SER A 28 -9.98 27.23 -7.40
CA SER A 28 -9.12 28.21 -6.75
C SER A 28 -9.53 28.43 -5.28
N GLY A 29 -8.62 28.15 -4.33
CA GLY A 29 -8.86 28.34 -2.88
C GLY A 29 -8.61 27.12 -1.98
N SER A 30 -7.73 26.18 -2.36
CA SER A 30 -7.42 24.97 -1.57
C SER A 30 -5.93 24.82 -1.27
N ILE A 31 -5.59 23.97 -0.30
CA ILE A 31 -4.20 23.64 0.10
C ILE A 31 -3.44 23.11 -1.12
N GLN A 32 -2.45 23.85 -1.59
CA GLN A 32 -1.59 23.45 -2.72
C GLN A 32 -0.26 22.84 -2.25
N TRP A 33 0.18 23.19 -1.05
CA TRP A 33 1.48 22.80 -0.52
C TRP A 33 1.39 22.25 0.90
N VAL A 34 2.21 21.25 1.18
CA VAL A 34 2.43 20.70 2.52
C VAL A 34 3.86 20.98 2.90
N LYS A 35 4.06 21.64 4.05
CA LYS A 35 5.36 21.74 4.70
C LYS A 35 5.47 20.62 5.74
N LEU A 36 6.10 19.50 5.38
CA LEU A 36 6.20 18.30 6.22
C LEU A 36 7.51 18.33 7.03
N GLY A 37 7.40 18.18 8.36
CA GLY A 37 8.54 18.11 9.28
C GLY A 37 9.46 19.34 9.27
N GLY A 38 8.97 20.51 8.86
CA GLY A 38 9.78 21.72 8.68
C GLY A 38 10.78 21.69 7.51
N SER A 39 11.04 20.53 6.93
CA SER A 39 12.05 20.34 5.88
C SER A 39 11.43 20.28 4.49
N TYR A 40 10.51 19.36 4.26
CA TYR A 40 9.98 19.09 2.93
C TYR A 40 8.85 20.05 2.55
N LYS A 41 8.89 20.58 1.33
CA LYS A 41 7.77 21.31 0.71
C LYS A 41 7.23 20.48 -0.44
N ILE A 42 6.05 19.90 -0.26
CA ILE A 42 5.47 18.90 -1.15
C ILE A 42 4.21 19.46 -1.78
N LYS A 43 4.05 19.30 -3.11
CA LYS A 43 2.84 19.73 -3.82
C LYS A 43 1.71 18.73 -3.54
N ALA A 44 0.51 19.24 -3.22
CA ALA A 44 -0.70 18.43 -3.16
C ALA A 44 -1.18 18.10 -4.59
N TRP A 45 -1.66 16.88 -4.79
CA TRP A 45 -2.25 16.44 -6.06
C TRP A 45 -3.77 16.55 -6.04
N TYR A 46 -4.37 16.39 -4.86
CA TYR A 46 -5.81 16.42 -4.63
C TYR A 46 -6.16 17.32 -3.43
N SER A 47 -7.43 17.64 -3.31
CA SER A 47 -7.97 18.36 -2.15
C SER A 47 -8.04 17.48 -0.91
N GLY A 48 -7.51 17.98 0.20
CA GLY A 48 -7.63 17.34 1.52
C GLY A 48 -8.88 17.82 2.27
N ASN A 49 -9.37 17.01 3.19
CA ASN A 49 -10.46 17.39 4.10
C ASN A 49 -9.90 17.88 5.43
N TYR A 50 -9.42 19.12 5.45
CA TYR A 50 -9.02 19.82 6.67
C TYR A 50 -10.18 20.66 7.22
N PRO A 51 -10.20 20.96 8.54
CA PRO A 51 -11.21 21.83 9.13
C PRO A 51 -11.29 23.21 8.43
N ALA A 52 -12.44 23.87 8.51
CA ALA A 52 -12.71 25.12 7.79
C ALA A 52 -11.72 26.25 8.13
N GLU A 53 -11.14 26.27 9.33
CA GLU A 53 -10.09 27.23 9.71
C GLU A 53 -8.80 27.11 8.86
N TYR A 54 -8.60 25.99 8.17
CA TYR A 54 -7.46 25.76 7.27
C TYR A 54 -7.83 25.89 5.79
N SER A 55 -9.11 26.10 5.43
CA SER A 55 -9.56 26.04 4.03
C SER A 55 -8.92 27.12 3.15
N ASN A 56 -8.62 28.29 3.72
CA ASN A 56 -8.06 29.43 3.00
C ASN A 56 -6.52 29.38 2.90
N LEU A 57 -5.88 28.34 3.43
CA LEU A 57 -4.43 28.24 3.43
C LEU A 57 -3.92 27.65 2.12
N ASN A 58 -2.98 28.35 1.48
CA ASN A 58 -2.24 27.81 0.35
C ASN A 58 -1.23 26.73 0.78
N THR A 59 -0.71 26.82 2.02
CA THR A 59 0.26 25.89 2.59
C THR A 59 -0.18 25.44 3.98
N ILE A 60 -0.23 24.13 4.19
CA ILE A 60 -0.44 23.53 5.51
C ILE A 60 0.87 22.99 6.08
N TYR A 61 1.09 23.14 7.38
CA TYR A 61 2.31 22.74 8.06
C TYR A 61 2.02 21.49 8.89
N VAL A 62 2.75 20.39 8.68
CA VAL A 62 2.41 19.07 9.23
C VAL A 62 3.61 18.45 9.93
N CYS A 63 3.46 18.00 11.18
CA CYS A 63 4.50 17.23 11.84
C CYS A 63 4.76 15.93 11.06
N ASP A 64 6.02 15.60 10.81
CA ASP A 64 6.45 14.41 10.07
C ASP A 64 6.33 13.10 10.85
N VAL A 65 6.00 13.16 12.15
CA VAL A 65 5.81 11.97 12.98
C VAL A 65 4.36 11.76 13.37
N CYS A 66 3.73 12.72 14.05
CA CYS A 66 2.35 12.56 14.53
C CYS A 66 1.27 13.07 13.57
N PHE A 67 1.69 13.68 12.45
CA PHE A 67 0.82 14.26 11.42
C PHE A 67 -0.14 15.36 11.90
N SER A 68 0.04 15.89 13.11
CA SER A 68 -0.66 17.11 13.56
C SER A 68 -0.36 18.26 12.60
N TYR A 69 -1.37 19.07 12.32
CA TYR A 69 -1.32 20.11 11.29
C TYR A 69 -1.56 21.51 11.87
N PHE A 70 -0.93 22.51 11.24
CA PHE A 70 -0.83 23.88 11.72
C PHE A 70 -0.97 24.87 10.58
N SER A 71 -1.42 26.08 10.90
CA SER A 71 -1.59 27.16 9.92
C SER A 71 -0.28 27.88 9.56
N HIS A 72 0.77 27.75 10.38
CA HIS A 72 2.03 28.44 10.19
C HIS A 72 3.23 27.66 10.77
N GLY A 73 4.41 27.89 10.19
CA GLY A 73 5.66 27.19 10.52
C GLY A 73 6.10 27.26 11.98
N PRO A 74 6.08 28.43 12.65
CA PRO A 74 6.47 28.51 14.06
C PRO A 74 5.67 27.58 15.00
N SER A 75 4.37 27.39 14.74
CA SER A 75 3.54 26.46 15.52
C SER A 75 3.94 25.00 15.29
N GLN A 76 4.22 24.62 14.04
CA GLN A 76 4.75 23.29 13.71
C GLN A 76 6.08 23.03 14.41
N LEU A 77 7.04 23.96 14.31
CA LEU A 77 8.36 23.79 14.92
C LEU A 77 8.26 23.67 16.45
N ARG A 78 7.45 24.53 17.08
CA ARG A 78 7.19 24.46 18.53
C ARG A 78 6.50 23.15 18.94
N HIS A 79 5.65 22.60 18.09
CA HIS A 79 5.06 21.29 18.34
C HIS A 79 6.11 20.18 18.26
N MET A 80 6.97 20.19 17.23
CA MET A 80 7.97 19.16 17.01
C MET A 80 8.97 19.03 18.17
N THR A 81 9.27 20.10 18.91
CA THR A 81 10.14 20.04 20.09
C THR A 81 9.50 19.33 21.29
N LYS A 82 8.18 19.14 21.30
CA LYS A 82 7.40 18.53 22.39
C LYS A 82 6.45 17.45 21.90
N CYS A 83 6.67 16.93 20.69
CA CYS A 83 5.79 15.95 20.09
C CYS A 83 5.84 14.67 20.93
N PRO A 84 4.70 14.14 21.41
CA PRO A 84 4.70 12.91 22.21
C PRO A 84 5.24 11.71 21.42
N TYR A 85 5.11 11.75 20.09
CA TYR A 85 5.59 10.72 19.17
C TYR A 85 6.98 11.02 18.60
N TRP A 86 7.77 11.93 19.19
CA TRP A 86 9.05 12.36 18.58
C TRP A 86 10.03 11.20 18.31
N PHE A 87 9.99 10.17 19.16
CA PHE A 87 10.85 9.00 19.06
C PHE A 87 10.36 8.00 18.01
N ALA A 88 9.07 7.63 18.04
CA ALA A 88 8.49 6.63 17.15
C ALA A 88 6.98 6.87 16.93
N PRO A 89 6.39 6.30 15.85
CA PRO A 89 4.94 6.11 15.77
C PRO A 89 4.37 5.44 17.03
N PRO A 90 3.06 5.61 17.31
CA PRO A 90 2.38 4.78 18.29
C PRO A 90 2.40 3.29 17.87
N GLY A 91 1.89 2.43 18.75
CA GLY A 91 1.75 1.00 18.48
C GLY A 91 3.05 0.21 18.57
N ASP A 92 3.00 -1.02 18.06
CA ASP A 92 4.06 -2.01 18.23
C ASP A 92 4.94 -2.12 16.99
N GLU A 93 6.25 -2.23 17.18
CA GLU A 93 7.17 -2.56 16.09
C GLU A 93 7.04 -4.04 15.72
N VAL A 94 6.41 -4.33 14.57
CA VAL A 94 6.14 -5.70 14.09
C VAL A 94 7.17 -6.20 13.08
N TYR A 95 8.06 -5.33 12.61
CA TYR A 95 9.16 -5.68 11.70
C TYR A 95 10.32 -4.73 11.85
N ARG A 96 11.54 -5.27 11.79
CA ARG A 96 12.79 -4.50 11.77
C ARG A 96 13.81 -5.13 10.83
N ASP A 97 14.28 -4.34 9.88
CA ASP A 97 15.41 -4.65 9.02
C ASP A 97 16.56 -3.68 9.31
N LYS A 98 17.56 -4.18 10.04
CA LYS A 98 18.73 -3.38 10.42
C LYS A 98 19.64 -3.08 9.23
N MET A 99 19.66 -3.93 8.20
CA MET A 99 20.53 -3.73 7.03
C MET A 99 19.99 -2.60 6.16
N ASN A 100 18.69 -2.60 5.91
CA ASN A 100 18.02 -1.57 5.12
C ASN A 100 17.58 -0.35 5.96
N GLY A 101 17.73 -0.41 7.28
CA GLY A 101 17.41 0.68 8.20
C GLY A 101 15.92 1.03 8.26
N ILE A 102 15.04 0.05 8.03
CA ILE A 102 13.59 0.22 7.99
C ILE A 102 12.88 -0.58 9.08
N SER A 103 11.76 -0.06 9.55
CA SER A 103 10.89 -0.71 10.54
C SER A 103 9.41 -0.51 10.20
N VAL A 104 8.55 -1.45 10.57
CA VAL A 104 7.09 -1.33 10.42
C VAL A 104 6.44 -1.33 11.80
N PHE A 105 5.61 -0.31 12.06
CA PHE A 105 4.80 -0.20 13.27
C PHE A 105 3.35 -0.54 12.96
N GLU A 106 2.73 -1.37 13.80
CA GLU A 106 1.30 -1.70 13.76
C GLU A 106 0.54 -0.77 14.70
N VAL A 107 -0.28 0.11 14.12
CA VAL A 107 -1.08 1.11 14.83
C VAL A 107 -2.56 0.77 14.69
N PHE A 108 -3.22 0.53 15.81
CA PHE A 108 -4.66 0.28 15.83
C PHE A 108 -5.44 1.59 15.82
N GLY A 109 -6.33 1.77 14.85
CA GLY A 109 -7.17 2.97 14.77
C GLY A 109 -8.10 3.17 15.96
N GLU A 110 -8.44 2.10 16.67
CA GLU A 110 -9.24 2.16 17.91
C GLU A 110 -8.46 2.69 19.12
N VAL A 111 -7.13 2.51 19.12
CA VAL A 111 -6.23 2.91 20.22
C VAL A 111 -5.72 4.33 19.98
N ASP A 112 -5.32 4.64 18.74
CA ASP A 112 -4.74 5.93 18.35
C ASP A 112 -5.53 6.64 17.23
N PRO A 113 -6.85 6.91 17.42
CA PRO A 113 -7.71 7.43 16.37
C PRO A 113 -7.24 8.80 15.85
N MET A 114 -6.70 9.66 16.72
CA MET A 114 -6.18 10.98 16.34
C MET A 114 -5.00 10.87 15.37
N TYR A 115 -4.05 9.98 15.65
CA TYR A 115 -2.87 9.74 14.81
C TYR A 115 -3.29 9.20 13.44
N CYS A 116 -4.13 8.17 13.44
CA CYS A 116 -4.64 7.53 12.22
C CYS A 116 -5.48 8.49 11.36
N SER A 117 -6.31 9.31 12.00
CA SER A 117 -7.12 10.33 11.33
C SER A 117 -6.25 11.42 10.69
N ASN A 118 -5.22 11.89 11.40
CA ASN A 118 -4.26 12.86 10.87
C ASN A 118 -3.45 12.29 9.69
N LEU A 119 -2.96 11.06 9.82
CA LEU A 119 -2.29 10.34 8.72
C LEU A 119 -3.20 10.21 7.49
N CYS A 120 -4.48 9.90 7.70
CA CYS A 120 -5.46 9.84 6.62
C CYS A 120 -5.68 11.20 5.95
N ARG A 121 -5.83 12.30 6.70
CA ARG A 121 -5.98 13.66 6.13
C ARG A 121 -4.76 14.07 5.31
N LEU A 122 -3.57 13.73 5.80
CA LEU A 122 -2.33 13.98 5.08
C LEU A 122 -2.30 13.21 3.74
N SER A 123 -2.59 11.91 3.76
CA SER A 123 -2.51 11.07 2.56
C SER A 123 -3.60 11.35 1.52
N MET A 124 -4.74 11.91 1.92
CA MET A 124 -5.77 12.38 0.99
C MET A 124 -5.25 13.41 -0.02
N LEU A 125 -4.21 14.15 0.31
CA LEU A 125 -3.59 15.11 -0.61
C LEU A 125 -2.90 14.45 -1.80
N TRP A 126 -2.64 13.13 -1.73
CA TRP A 126 -1.96 12.34 -2.77
C TRP A 126 -2.73 11.07 -3.17
N LEU A 127 -3.89 10.82 -2.56
CA LEU A 127 -4.76 9.67 -2.85
C LEU A 127 -6.13 10.13 -3.33
N GLU A 128 -6.35 10.07 -4.64
CA GLU A 128 -7.57 10.50 -5.33
C GLU A 128 -8.87 9.97 -4.69
N ASN A 129 -8.87 8.67 -4.41
CA ASN A 129 -10.06 7.89 -4.07
C ASN A 129 -10.22 7.65 -2.57
N LYS A 130 -9.41 8.32 -1.71
CA LYS A 130 -9.51 8.12 -0.26
C LYS A 130 -10.71 8.88 0.31
N VAL A 131 -11.62 8.16 0.95
CA VAL A 131 -12.89 8.70 1.48
C VAL A 131 -12.91 8.66 3.00
N VAL A 132 -12.34 7.63 3.60
CA VAL A 132 -12.29 7.45 5.06
C VAL A 132 -11.10 8.19 5.65
N TYR A 133 -11.37 9.10 6.59
CA TYR A 133 -10.37 9.86 7.35
C TYR A 133 -10.78 10.18 8.80
N ILE A 134 -12.03 9.90 9.20
CA ILE A 134 -12.53 10.11 10.56
C ILE A 134 -12.77 8.75 11.23
N ASP A 135 -13.61 7.91 10.62
CA ASP A 135 -13.96 6.58 11.12
C ASP A 135 -12.81 5.57 10.90
N VAL A 136 -11.73 5.72 11.66
CA VAL A 136 -10.48 4.96 11.52
C VAL A 136 -10.41 3.73 12.43
N GLU A 137 -11.30 3.64 13.42
CA GLU A 137 -11.38 2.56 14.41
C GLU A 137 -11.45 1.15 13.80
N PRO A 138 -12.16 0.92 12.68
CA PRO A 138 -12.19 -0.40 12.03
C PRO A 138 -10.88 -0.82 11.34
N PHE A 139 -9.86 0.03 11.33
CA PHE A 139 -8.63 -0.17 10.57
C PHE A 139 -7.40 -0.35 11.46
N VAL A 140 -6.49 -1.19 10.97
CA VAL A 140 -5.11 -1.30 11.42
C VAL A 140 -4.22 -0.61 10.39
N PHE A 141 -3.24 0.16 10.85
CA PHE A 141 -2.31 0.92 10.02
C PHE A 141 -0.91 0.37 10.22
N TYR A 142 -0.26 -0.02 9.11
CA TYR A 142 1.13 -0.46 9.10
C TYR A 142 1.99 0.69 8.60
N VAL A 143 2.68 1.36 9.53
CA VAL A 143 3.49 2.55 9.26
C VAL A 143 4.93 2.14 8.99
N LEU A 144 5.38 2.31 7.76
CA LEU A 144 6.77 2.11 7.38
C LEU A 144 7.60 3.31 7.81
N THR A 145 8.73 3.05 8.47
CA THR A 145 9.64 4.08 8.98
C THR A 145 11.07 3.79 8.57
N SER A 146 11.89 4.83 8.47
CA SER A 146 13.35 4.71 8.56
C SER A 146 13.82 5.05 9.97
N PHE A 147 14.93 4.45 10.39
CA PHE A 147 15.61 4.86 11.61
C PHE A 147 16.72 5.86 11.28
N SER A 148 16.56 7.11 11.71
CA SER A 148 17.52 8.19 11.47
C SER A 148 17.63 9.10 12.68
N ASN A 149 18.86 9.50 13.03
CA ASN A 149 19.13 10.41 14.16
C ASN A 149 18.52 9.93 15.48
N GLY A 150 18.58 8.62 15.74
CA GLY A 150 18.06 8.01 16.96
C GLY A 150 16.54 7.91 17.06
N CYS A 151 15.80 8.22 15.98
CA CYS A 151 14.34 8.21 15.97
C CYS A 151 13.78 7.53 14.71
N PHE A 152 12.52 7.10 14.77
CA PHE A 152 11.79 6.56 13.63
C PHE A 152 11.05 7.66 12.89
N ARG A 153 11.21 7.70 11.57
CA ARG A 153 10.56 8.69 10.70
C ARG A 153 9.66 7.98 9.68
N PRO A 154 8.35 8.23 9.73
CA PRO A 154 7.41 7.68 8.76
C PRO A 154 7.77 8.00 7.31
N LEU A 155 7.86 6.97 6.48
CA LEU A 155 8.09 7.02 5.04
C LEU A 155 6.79 6.87 4.24
N GLY A 156 5.82 6.19 4.84
CA GLY A 156 4.55 5.84 4.24
C GLY A 156 3.78 4.89 5.13
N TYR A 157 2.61 4.47 4.67
CA TYR A 157 1.82 3.46 5.37
C TYR A 157 0.90 2.71 4.41
N PHE A 158 0.37 1.59 4.88
CA PHE A 158 -0.87 1.03 4.36
C PHE A 158 -1.86 0.72 5.49
N SER A 159 -3.14 0.59 5.15
CA SER A 159 -4.21 0.26 6.10
C SER A 159 -4.89 -1.04 5.70
N LYS A 160 -5.39 -1.76 6.70
CA LYS A 160 -6.14 -3.01 6.57
C LYS A 160 -7.37 -2.95 7.49
N GLN A 161 -8.54 -3.33 6.98
CA GLN A 161 -9.74 -3.42 7.81
C GLN A 161 -9.72 -4.73 8.62
N LYS A 162 -10.15 -4.68 9.89
CA LYS A 162 -10.10 -5.84 10.79
C LYS A 162 -11.03 -7.00 10.37
N ASP A 163 -12.24 -6.69 9.94
CA ASP A 163 -13.34 -7.68 9.86
C ASP A 163 -13.61 -8.24 8.44
N PHE A 164 -12.93 -7.75 7.40
CA PHE A 164 -13.14 -8.21 6.02
C PHE A 164 -11.96 -9.07 5.54
N LEU A 165 -12.20 -10.38 5.54
CA LEU A 165 -11.27 -11.46 5.19
C LEU A 165 -10.73 -11.46 3.75
N THR A 166 -11.09 -10.50 2.90
CA THR A 166 -10.68 -10.53 1.48
C THR A 166 -9.58 -9.55 1.13
N ASN A 167 -9.49 -8.41 1.83
CA ASN A 167 -8.60 -7.34 1.43
C ASN A 167 -7.42 -7.20 2.41
N ASN A 168 -6.20 -7.49 1.94
CA ASN A 168 -4.99 -7.30 2.76
C ASN A 168 -4.52 -5.84 2.81
N LEU A 169 -5.06 -4.99 1.92
CA LEU A 169 -4.66 -3.60 1.79
C LEU A 169 -5.84 -2.75 1.27
N CYS A 170 -6.30 -1.80 2.08
CA CYS A 170 -7.37 -0.85 1.73
C CYS A 170 -6.82 0.39 1.03
N CYS A 171 -5.83 1.03 1.63
CA CYS A 171 -5.09 2.11 0.98
C CYS A 171 -3.62 2.07 1.39
N PHE A 172 -2.75 2.51 0.50
CA PHE A 172 -1.34 2.76 0.82
C PHE A 172 -0.87 4.07 0.24
N CYS A 173 0.12 4.67 0.89
CA CYS A 173 0.75 5.90 0.44
C CYS A 173 2.22 5.87 0.86
N VAL A 174 3.13 5.95 -0.13
CA VAL A 174 4.50 6.41 0.12
C VAL A 174 4.47 7.93 0.01
N PHE A 175 4.95 8.64 1.03
CA PHE A 175 4.96 10.09 0.96
C PHE A 175 5.82 10.56 -0.22
N PRO A 176 5.40 11.59 -0.98
CA PRO A 176 6.06 11.93 -2.25
C PRO A 176 7.56 12.18 -2.15
N CYS A 177 8.06 12.72 -1.04
CA CYS A 177 9.49 12.92 -0.80
C CYS A 177 10.32 11.61 -0.70
N TYR A 178 9.66 10.47 -0.55
CA TYR A 178 10.27 9.14 -0.41
C TYR A 178 9.89 8.17 -1.55
N GLN A 179 9.18 8.63 -2.58
CA GLN A 179 8.81 7.80 -3.73
C GLN A 179 10.04 7.40 -4.57
N SER A 180 9.85 6.39 -5.44
CA SER A 180 10.89 5.84 -6.33
C SER A 180 12.09 5.21 -5.61
N ARG A 181 11.88 4.67 -4.40
CA ARG A 181 12.91 4.00 -3.58
C ARG A 181 12.53 2.57 -3.16
N GLY A 182 11.57 1.95 -3.86
CA GLY A 182 11.12 0.58 -3.56
C GLY A 182 10.16 0.42 -2.36
N TYR A 183 9.93 1.46 -1.55
CA TYR A 183 9.05 1.38 -0.37
C TYR A 183 7.60 0.97 -0.66
N GLY A 184 7.06 1.35 -1.82
CA GLY A 184 5.72 0.92 -2.25
C GLY A 184 5.66 -0.60 -2.45
N THR A 185 6.64 -1.15 -3.19
CA THR A 185 6.78 -2.59 -3.39
C THR A 185 7.00 -3.33 -2.07
N PHE A 186 7.80 -2.77 -1.15
CA PHE A 186 7.99 -3.33 0.18
C PHE A 186 6.67 -3.43 0.96
N MET A 187 5.88 -2.36 1.01
CA MET A 187 4.59 -2.39 1.73
C MET A 187 3.59 -3.39 1.13
N ILE A 188 3.60 -3.54 -0.19
CA ILE A 188 2.80 -4.57 -0.88
C ILE A 188 3.30 -5.97 -0.50
N ASP A 189 4.61 -6.22 -0.53
CA ASP A 189 5.15 -7.53 -0.14
C ASP A 189 4.87 -7.85 1.33
N PHE A 190 4.90 -6.83 2.19
CA PHE A 190 4.55 -6.93 3.60
C PHE A 190 3.06 -7.28 3.79
N SER A 191 2.13 -6.68 3.05
CA SER A 191 0.71 -7.05 3.15
C SER A 191 0.43 -8.50 2.72
N TYR A 192 1.14 -9.00 1.70
CA TYR A 192 1.08 -10.41 1.32
C TYR A 192 1.77 -11.32 2.35
N MET A 193 2.85 -10.87 3.00
CA MET A 193 3.45 -11.61 4.13
C MET A 193 2.44 -11.83 5.25
N LEU A 194 1.70 -10.79 5.64
CA LEU A 194 0.62 -10.90 6.63
C LEU A 194 -0.47 -11.88 6.16
N SER A 195 -0.81 -11.87 4.87
CA SER A 195 -1.79 -12.79 4.28
C SER A 195 -1.33 -14.26 4.38
N ARG A 196 -0.05 -14.52 4.11
CA ARG A 196 0.56 -15.85 4.28
C ARG A 196 0.58 -16.29 5.73
N LEU A 197 0.95 -15.40 6.66
CA LEU A 197 0.94 -15.70 8.10
C LEU A 197 -0.47 -16.02 8.62
N ALA A 198 -1.49 -15.34 8.09
CA ALA A 198 -2.89 -15.62 8.42
C ALA A 198 -3.43 -16.91 7.76
N GLY A 199 -2.74 -17.46 6.77
CA GLY A 199 -3.23 -18.59 5.97
C GLY A 199 -4.43 -18.26 5.08
N VAL A 200 -4.70 -16.97 4.85
CA VAL A 200 -5.84 -16.49 4.06
C VAL A 200 -5.33 -15.71 2.85
N PRO A 201 -5.32 -16.32 1.65
CA PRO A 201 -5.00 -15.61 0.42
C PRO A 201 -5.92 -14.39 0.23
N SER A 202 -5.31 -13.24 0.03
CA SER A 202 -6.01 -11.94 0.07
C SER A 202 -5.53 -11.06 -1.06
N GLY A 203 -6.39 -10.17 -1.54
CA GLY A 203 -6.08 -9.20 -2.57
C GLY A 203 -6.11 -7.77 -2.03
N PRO A 204 -5.73 -6.79 -2.83
CA PRO A 204 -5.97 -5.38 -2.51
C PRO A 204 -7.45 -4.98 -2.72
N GLU A 205 -7.89 -3.92 -2.04
CA GLU A 205 -9.22 -3.35 -2.24
C GLU A 205 -9.40 -2.82 -3.68
N ARG A 206 -10.55 -3.16 -4.29
CA ARG A 206 -10.94 -2.70 -5.62
C ARG A 206 -12.04 -1.62 -5.51
N PRO A 207 -12.10 -0.64 -6.43
CA PRO A 207 -11.26 -0.47 -7.63
C PRO A 207 -9.91 0.22 -7.35
N PHE A 208 -8.89 -0.16 -8.11
CA PHE A 208 -7.57 0.48 -8.08
C PHE A 208 -7.58 1.92 -8.62
N SER A 209 -6.59 2.73 -8.21
CA SER A 209 -6.13 3.84 -9.04
C SER A 209 -5.35 3.29 -10.25
N ALA A 210 -5.25 4.05 -11.35
CA ALA A 210 -4.48 3.62 -12.53
C ALA A 210 -3.03 3.25 -12.16
N HIS A 211 -2.40 4.05 -11.30
CA HIS A 211 -1.08 3.77 -10.76
C HIS A 211 -1.06 2.50 -9.89
N GLY A 212 -2.07 2.32 -9.03
CA GLY A 212 -2.19 1.11 -8.20
C GLY A 212 -2.26 -0.16 -9.03
N SER A 213 -3.06 -0.17 -10.10
CA SER A 213 -3.20 -1.34 -10.98
C SER A 213 -1.86 -1.74 -11.62
N TYR A 214 -1.08 -0.77 -12.09
CA TYR A 214 0.24 -1.03 -12.67
C TYR A 214 1.21 -1.63 -11.63
N VAL A 215 1.26 -1.03 -10.43
CA VAL A 215 2.17 -1.48 -9.36
C VAL A 215 1.85 -2.91 -8.91
N TYR A 216 0.56 -3.24 -8.72
CA TYR A 216 0.14 -4.59 -8.32
C TYR A 216 0.41 -5.64 -9.39
N ARG A 217 0.06 -5.36 -10.65
CA ARG A 217 0.32 -6.30 -11.76
C ARG A 217 1.81 -6.59 -11.89
N LYS A 218 2.64 -5.54 -11.84
CA LYS A 218 4.09 -5.71 -11.83
C LYS A 218 4.57 -6.55 -10.64
N TYR A 219 4.09 -6.27 -9.43
CA TYR A 219 4.47 -7.03 -8.24
C TYR A 219 4.10 -8.51 -8.36
N TRP A 220 2.89 -8.84 -8.82
CA TRP A 220 2.45 -10.23 -8.98
C TRP A 220 3.33 -10.98 -9.98
N CYS A 221 3.58 -10.39 -11.16
CA CYS A 221 4.47 -10.97 -12.15
C CYS A 221 5.87 -11.18 -11.58
N ASP A 222 6.48 -10.15 -10.97
CA ASP A 222 7.79 -10.25 -10.35
C ASP A 222 7.88 -11.38 -9.32
N LYS A 223 6.86 -11.49 -8.45
CA LYS A 223 6.83 -12.47 -7.36
C LYS A 223 6.73 -13.90 -7.90
N LEU A 224 5.87 -14.11 -8.90
CA LEU A 224 5.67 -15.41 -9.54
C LEU A 224 6.89 -15.83 -10.34
N ILE A 225 7.48 -14.91 -11.11
CA ILE A 225 8.75 -15.15 -11.83
C ILE A 225 9.83 -15.62 -10.87
N HIS A 226 10.06 -14.89 -9.78
CA HIS A 226 11.07 -15.23 -8.80
C HIS A 226 10.79 -16.60 -8.16
N LEU A 227 9.53 -16.89 -7.84
CA LEU A 227 9.13 -18.17 -7.26
C LEU A 227 9.37 -19.34 -8.22
N ILE A 228 8.95 -19.19 -9.48
CA ILE A 228 9.13 -20.18 -10.55
C ILE A 228 10.62 -20.43 -10.76
N TYR A 229 11.41 -19.38 -10.92
CA TYR A 229 12.86 -19.49 -11.09
C TYR A 229 13.53 -20.21 -9.91
N THR A 230 13.12 -19.89 -8.68
CA THR A 230 13.64 -20.56 -7.47
C THR A 230 13.29 -22.05 -7.45
N LYS A 231 12.11 -22.45 -7.93
CA LYS A 231 11.72 -23.86 -8.05
C LYS A 231 12.52 -24.57 -9.14
N VAL A 232 12.68 -23.94 -10.29
CA VAL A 232 13.50 -24.44 -11.40
C VAL A 232 14.93 -24.71 -10.97
N LEU A 233 15.55 -23.80 -10.21
CA LEU A 233 16.92 -24.02 -9.70
C LEU A 233 17.05 -25.29 -8.83
N LYS A 234 15.94 -25.77 -8.24
CA LYS A 234 15.92 -26.97 -7.41
C LYS A 234 15.56 -28.24 -8.18
N THR A 235 14.64 -28.15 -9.14
CA THR A 235 14.08 -29.34 -9.83
C THR A 235 14.53 -29.50 -11.28
N GLY A 236 15.07 -28.45 -11.89
CA GLY A 236 15.21 -28.34 -13.34
C GLY A 236 13.89 -27.97 -14.03
N TRP A 237 13.99 -27.47 -15.26
CA TRP A 237 12.83 -27.10 -16.09
C TRP A 237 11.95 -28.31 -16.44
N ASP A 238 12.56 -29.44 -16.79
CA ASP A 238 11.85 -30.65 -17.24
C ASP A 238 10.99 -31.30 -16.14
N ASN A 239 11.33 -31.04 -14.87
CA ASN A 239 10.59 -31.57 -13.71
C ASN A 239 9.77 -30.49 -12.99
N LEU A 240 9.63 -29.29 -13.59
CA LEU A 240 8.87 -28.22 -12.98
C LEU A 240 7.37 -28.52 -13.07
N HIS A 241 6.75 -28.76 -11.91
CA HIS A 241 5.30 -28.84 -11.79
C HIS A 241 4.77 -27.67 -10.97
N LEU A 242 3.89 -26.86 -11.56
CA LEU A 242 3.26 -25.72 -10.92
C LEU A 242 1.78 -26.05 -10.69
N ARG A 243 1.34 -26.04 -9.43
CA ARG A 243 -0.08 -26.10 -9.08
C ARG A 243 -0.49 -24.72 -8.58
N ILE A 244 -1.65 -24.23 -9.04
CA ILE A 244 -2.17 -22.92 -8.62
C ILE A 244 -2.33 -22.84 -7.10
N GLU A 245 -2.80 -23.93 -6.47
CA GLU A 245 -2.92 -24.02 -5.01
C GLU A 245 -1.59 -23.79 -4.28
N ASP A 246 -0.49 -24.32 -4.80
CA ASP A 246 0.85 -24.13 -4.22
C ASP A 246 1.31 -22.68 -4.41
N LEU A 247 1.07 -22.08 -5.58
CA LEU A 247 1.40 -20.68 -5.85
C LEU A 247 0.62 -19.72 -4.97
N VAL A 248 -0.68 -19.93 -4.82
CA VAL A 248 -1.56 -19.18 -3.93
C VAL A 248 -1.07 -19.28 -2.49
N LYS A 249 -0.74 -20.49 -2.02
CA LYS A 249 -0.25 -20.72 -0.66
C LYS A 249 1.11 -20.07 -0.40
N GLU A 250 2.06 -20.21 -1.33
CA GLU A 250 3.43 -19.70 -1.19
C GLU A 250 3.52 -18.18 -1.36
N THR A 251 2.60 -17.57 -2.10
CA THR A 251 2.60 -16.11 -2.33
C THR A 251 1.63 -15.37 -1.41
N GLY A 252 0.51 -15.99 -1.01
CA GLY A 252 -0.61 -15.34 -0.34
C GLY A 252 -1.51 -14.51 -1.26
N ILE A 253 -1.26 -14.55 -2.57
CA ILE A 253 -2.05 -13.88 -3.62
C ILE A 253 -3.30 -14.72 -3.91
N GLN A 254 -4.45 -14.10 -4.20
CA GLN A 254 -5.64 -14.86 -4.53
C GLN A 254 -5.47 -15.57 -5.87
N GLU A 255 -6.17 -16.70 -6.02
CA GLU A 255 -6.13 -17.53 -7.22
C GLU A 255 -6.39 -16.74 -8.51
N VAL A 256 -7.38 -15.83 -8.49
CA VAL A 256 -7.73 -15.00 -9.65
C VAL A 256 -6.55 -14.15 -10.12
N GLU A 257 -5.78 -13.58 -9.20
CA GLU A 257 -4.64 -12.70 -9.52
C GLU A 257 -3.38 -13.49 -9.86
N VAL A 258 -3.22 -14.70 -9.28
CA VAL A 258 -2.19 -15.65 -9.73
C VAL A 258 -2.44 -16.05 -11.19
N ILE A 259 -3.68 -16.39 -11.54
CA ILE A 259 -4.06 -16.74 -12.91
C ILE A 259 -3.82 -15.53 -13.82
N GLU A 260 -4.33 -14.34 -13.47
CA GLU A 260 -4.14 -13.09 -14.23
C GLU A 260 -2.65 -12.87 -14.54
N ALA A 261 -1.78 -12.88 -13.53
CA ALA A 261 -0.36 -12.64 -13.70
C ALA A 261 0.35 -13.77 -14.49
N ILE A 262 -0.05 -15.03 -14.34
CA ILE A 262 0.53 -16.14 -15.13
C ILE A 262 0.12 -16.06 -16.59
N THR A 263 -1.14 -15.70 -16.88
CA THR A 263 -1.63 -15.60 -18.26
C THR A 263 -0.88 -14.53 -19.07
N ASP A 264 -0.35 -13.51 -18.39
CA ASP A 264 0.50 -12.50 -19.01
C ASP A 264 1.93 -12.98 -19.28
N LEU A 265 2.38 -14.03 -18.57
CA LEU A 265 3.77 -14.48 -18.57
C LEU A 265 4.01 -15.74 -19.42
N CYS A 266 3.03 -16.64 -19.51
CA CYS A 266 3.20 -17.96 -20.10
C CYS A 266 1.92 -18.45 -20.79
N SER A 267 2.05 -19.37 -21.76
CA SER A 267 0.90 -20.13 -22.23
C SER A 267 0.48 -21.16 -21.18
N TYR A 268 -0.81 -21.50 -21.14
CA TYR A 268 -1.34 -22.44 -20.16
C TYR A 268 -2.45 -23.30 -20.74
N GLU A 269 -2.59 -24.51 -20.19
CA GLU A 269 -3.68 -25.42 -20.49
C GLU A 269 -4.38 -25.85 -19.20
N TRP A 270 -5.70 -25.77 -19.19
CA TRP A 270 -6.50 -26.36 -18.14
C TRP A 270 -6.58 -27.87 -18.38
N ALA A 271 -6.19 -28.65 -17.38
CA ALA A 271 -6.50 -30.07 -17.35
C ALA A 271 -8.02 -30.26 -17.40
N SER A 272 -8.46 -31.42 -17.91
CA SER A 272 -9.87 -31.76 -18.13
C SER A 272 -10.74 -31.62 -16.86
N ASN A 273 -10.12 -31.68 -15.68
CA ASN A 273 -10.75 -31.53 -14.38
C ASN A 273 -11.04 -30.07 -13.97
N LYS A 274 -10.59 -29.06 -14.74
CA LYS A 274 -10.64 -27.62 -14.45
C LYS A 274 -10.07 -27.20 -13.09
N LYS A 275 -9.24 -28.04 -12.48
CA LYS A 275 -8.59 -27.80 -11.18
C LYS A 275 -7.08 -27.70 -11.29
N THR A 276 -6.52 -28.28 -12.34
CA THR A 276 -5.08 -28.27 -12.60
C THR A 276 -4.84 -27.41 -13.82
N LEU A 277 -3.98 -26.40 -13.68
CA LEU A 277 -3.52 -25.56 -14.78
C LEU A 277 -2.06 -25.90 -15.04
N THR A 278 -1.77 -26.42 -16.23
CA THR A 278 -0.40 -26.69 -16.68
C THR A 278 0.12 -25.43 -17.35
N VAL A 279 1.16 -24.83 -16.78
CA VAL A 279 1.83 -23.67 -17.39
C VAL A 279 2.93 -24.18 -18.31
N HIS A 280 2.88 -23.75 -19.57
CA HIS A 280 3.93 -23.98 -20.55
C HIS A 280 4.83 -22.75 -20.60
N ILE A 281 6.02 -22.86 -20.01
CA ILE A 281 6.98 -21.77 -20.00
C ILE A 281 7.81 -21.89 -21.28
N THR A 282 7.61 -20.97 -22.22
CA THR A 282 8.34 -20.98 -23.48
C THR A 282 9.79 -20.55 -23.27
N SER A 283 10.68 -20.96 -24.17
CA SER A 283 12.09 -20.52 -24.16
C SER A 283 12.23 -18.99 -24.17
N GLU A 284 11.32 -18.26 -24.83
CA GLU A 284 11.30 -16.79 -24.75
C GLU A 284 10.92 -16.29 -23.36
N ALA A 285 9.92 -16.88 -22.71
CA ALA A 285 9.55 -16.53 -21.34
C ALA A 285 10.70 -16.79 -20.36
N ILE A 286 11.45 -17.89 -20.55
CA ILE A 286 12.67 -18.19 -19.78
C ILE A 286 13.73 -17.08 -19.96
N MET A 287 13.97 -16.65 -21.20
CA MET A 287 14.93 -15.57 -21.47
C MET A 287 14.48 -14.24 -20.89
N GLU A 288 13.20 -13.88 -20.98
CA GLU A 288 12.67 -12.65 -20.41
C GLU A 288 12.72 -12.66 -18.89
N ILE A 289 12.39 -13.80 -18.26
CA ILE A 289 12.59 -14.01 -16.82
C ILE A 289 14.07 -13.85 -16.45
N GLY A 290 14.98 -14.44 -17.23
CA GLY A 290 16.42 -14.33 -17.02
C GLY A 290 16.94 -12.88 -17.14
N LYS A 291 16.53 -12.15 -18.18
CA LYS A 291 16.86 -10.73 -18.37
C LYS A 291 16.31 -9.87 -17.23
N TYR A 292 15.05 -10.12 -16.83
CA TYR A 292 14.39 -9.40 -15.75
C TYR A 292 15.13 -9.55 -14.42
N ILE A 293 15.51 -10.78 -14.07
CA ILE A 293 16.30 -11.07 -12.86
C ILE A 293 17.68 -10.42 -12.95
N HIS A 294 18.36 -10.51 -14.10
CA HIS A 294 19.67 -9.90 -14.30
C HIS A 294 19.62 -8.37 -14.12
N GLN A 295 18.61 -7.72 -14.69
CA GLN A 295 18.43 -6.28 -14.55
C GLN A 295 18.17 -5.86 -13.09
N LYS A 296 17.30 -6.57 -12.37
CA LYS A 296 17.03 -6.27 -10.95
C LYS A 296 18.24 -6.46 -10.04
N ASN A 297 19.06 -7.48 -10.29
CA ASN A 297 20.28 -7.69 -9.52
C ASN A 297 21.31 -6.57 -9.74
N ASN A 298 21.29 -5.93 -10.91
CA ASN A 298 22.18 -4.80 -11.23
C ASN A 298 21.64 -3.43 -10.76
N GLU A 299 20.32 -3.28 -10.57
CA GLU A 299 19.68 -2.06 -10.05
C GLU A 299 19.65 -2.00 -8.50
N SER A 300 20.14 -3.04 -7.81
CA SER A 300 20.16 -3.13 -6.34
C SER A 300 21.46 -2.59 -5.70
N PHE A 301 22.19 -1.69 -6.38
CA PHE A 301 23.38 -0.99 -5.89
C PHE A 301 23.19 0.53 -5.87
#